data_AF-A0A235F8K9-F1
#
_entry.id   AF-A0A235F8K9-F1
#
_cell.length_a   1.000
_cell.length_b   1.000
_cell.length_c   1.000
_cell.angle_alpha   90.00
_cell.angle_beta   90.00
_cell.angle_gamma   90.00
#
_symmetry.space_group_name_H-M   'P 1'
#
loop_
_entity.id
_entity.type
_entity.pdbx_description
1 polymer ?
#
loop_
_entity_poly.entity_id
_entity_poly.type
_entity_poly.pdbx_seq_one_letter_code
_entity_poly.pdbx_strand_id
1 'polypeptide(L)'
;MANKPPAWQRIEHDIANGDLGKARDRLHGLLSTYPNNLKIRRKLGDIYYQLQDPAMAGRYWYLEEEKTPEMTAACEKFERAHGQDPKYMLRALKYNGNHKKIDDLRNEAGEENTPADWLFLIGCLTVLALILTVLGIGIYTIFQWIF
;
A
#
# COMPACT_ATOMS: atom_id res chain seq x y z
N MET A 1 -3.61 -13.89 33.14
CA MET A 1 -4.49 -14.25 32.00
C MET A 1 -5.37 -13.03 31.71
N ALA A 2 -5.10 -12.29 30.64
CA ALA A 2 -5.95 -11.14 30.30
C ALA A 2 -7.34 -11.66 29.92
N ASN A 3 -8.37 -11.23 30.66
CA ASN A 3 -9.75 -11.65 30.42
C ASN A 3 -10.14 -11.22 28.99
N LYS A 4 -10.37 -12.19 28.09
CA LYS A 4 -10.73 -11.87 26.70
C LYS A 4 -12.05 -11.09 26.74
N PRO A 5 -12.18 -10.00 25.96
CA PRO A 5 -13.43 -9.25 25.93
C PRO A 5 -14.59 -10.19 25.54
N PRO A 6 -15.80 -9.98 26.07
CA PRO A 6 -16.95 -10.87 25.84
C PRO A 6 -17.30 -11.02 24.35
N ALA A 7 -16.95 -10.03 23.53
CA ALA A 7 -17.06 -10.11 22.07
C ALA A 7 -16.21 -11.24 21.46
N TRP A 8 -15.01 -11.50 22.00
CA TRP A 8 -14.12 -12.56 21.50
C TRP A 8 -14.72 -13.95 21.75
N GLN A 9 -15.29 -14.17 22.93
CA GLN A 9 -15.91 -15.46 23.26
C GLN A 9 -17.07 -15.79 22.30
N ARG A 10 -17.87 -14.78 21.92
CA ARG A 10 -18.96 -14.96 20.96
C ARG A 10 -18.45 -15.28 19.56
N ILE A 11 -17.37 -14.65 19.13
CA ILE A 11 -16.76 -14.95 17.82
C ILE A 11 -16.17 -16.36 17.81
N GLU A 12 -15.48 -16.77 18.88
CA GLU A 12 -14.95 -18.14 19.00
C GLU A 12 -16.08 -19.19 18.98
N HIS A 13 -17.19 -18.91 19.66
CA HIS A 13 -18.39 -19.75 19.61
C HIS A 13 -19.01 -19.81 18.21
N ASP A 14 -19.14 -18.67 17.51
CA ASP A 14 -19.66 -18.63 16.14
C ASP A 14 -18.75 -19.43 15.18
N ILE A 15 -17.42 -19.33 15.33
CA ILE A 15 -16.46 -20.14 14.56
C ILE A 15 -16.60 -21.62 14.88
N ALA A 16 -16.71 -21.99 16.15
CA ALA A 16 -16.86 -23.39 16.57
C ALA A 16 -18.14 -24.04 16.02
N ASN A 17 -19.20 -23.25 15.85
CA ASN A 17 -20.46 -23.69 15.24
C ASN A 17 -20.45 -23.66 13.70
N GLY A 18 -19.35 -23.24 13.07
CA GLY A 18 -19.24 -23.11 11.61
C GLY A 18 -19.92 -21.86 11.03
N ASP A 19 -20.43 -20.95 11.87
CA ASP A 19 -21.07 -19.69 11.49
C ASP A 19 -20.03 -18.61 11.11
N LEU A 20 -19.17 -18.92 10.13
CA LEU A 20 -18.06 -18.06 9.71
C LEU A 20 -18.51 -16.66 9.25
N GLY A 21 -19.70 -16.56 8.63
CA GLY A 21 -20.29 -15.28 8.24
C GLY A 21 -20.59 -14.36 9.43
N LYS A 22 -21.19 -14.89 10.50
CA LYS A 22 -21.46 -14.10 11.72
C LYS A 22 -20.17 -13.71 12.43
N ALA A 23 -19.22 -14.65 12.51
CA ALA A 23 -17.90 -14.41 13.08
C ALA A 23 -17.17 -13.27 12.34
N ARG A 24 -17.20 -13.29 11.00
CA ARG A 24 -16.67 -12.24 10.13
C ARG A 24 -17.30 -10.88 10.44
N ASP A 25 -18.63 -10.81 10.47
CA ASP A 25 -19.35 -9.55 10.65
C ASP A 25 -19.08 -8.93 12.03
N ARG A 26 -19.00 -9.76 13.08
CA ARG A 26 -18.59 -9.32 14.41
C ARG A 26 -17.15 -8.82 14.44
N LEU A 27 -16.24 -9.49 13.75
CA LEU A 27 -14.84 -9.07 13.66
C LEU A 27 -14.68 -7.75 12.91
N HIS A 28 -15.48 -7.48 11.88
CA HIS A 28 -15.52 -6.16 11.24
C HIS A 28 -15.98 -5.08 12.20
N GLY A 29 -16.99 -5.36 13.04
CA GLY A 29 -17.40 -4.46 14.11
C GLY A 29 -16.25 -4.12 15.05
N LEU A 30 -15.51 -5.13 15.52
CA LEU A 30 -14.33 -4.93 16.36
C LEU A 30 -13.19 -4.20 15.63
N LEU A 31 -12.97 -4.49 14.35
CA LEU A 31 -11.95 -3.82 13.55
C LEU A 31 -12.30 -2.34 13.35
N SER A 32 -13.58 -1.98 13.22
CA SER A 32 -14.00 -0.59 13.14
C SER A 32 -13.68 0.18 14.43
N THR A 33 -13.77 -0.47 15.59
CA THR A 33 -13.40 0.14 16.89
C THR A 33 -11.88 0.14 17.10
N TYR A 34 -11.19 -0.92 16.66
CA TYR A 34 -9.75 -1.11 16.86
C TYR A 34 -9.04 -1.36 15.52
N PRO A 35 -8.94 -0.35 14.64
CA PRO A 35 -8.47 -0.52 13.26
C PRO A 35 -7.02 -0.99 13.15
N ASN A 36 -6.21 -0.71 14.18
CA ASN A 36 -4.79 -1.03 14.19
C ASN A 36 -4.45 -2.34 14.93
N ASN A 37 -5.45 -3.08 15.43
CA ASN A 37 -5.21 -4.32 16.16
C ASN A 37 -4.91 -5.48 15.19
N LEU A 38 -3.63 -5.87 15.13
CA LEU A 38 -3.16 -6.94 14.23
C LEU A 38 -3.81 -8.30 14.53
N LYS A 39 -4.13 -8.61 15.79
CA LYS A 39 -4.80 -9.88 16.14
C LYS A 39 -6.19 -10.00 15.53
N ILE A 40 -6.93 -8.89 15.48
CA ILE A 40 -8.25 -8.84 14.83
C ILE A 40 -8.11 -9.03 13.32
N ARG A 41 -7.16 -8.32 12.70
CA ARG A 41 -6.87 -8.45 11.27
C ARG A 41 -6.46 -9.88 10.92
N ARG A 42 -5.53 -10.48 11.67
CA ARG A 42 -5.09 -11.86 11.46
C ARG A 42 -6.26 -12.84 11.47
N LYS A 43 -7.15 -12.75 12.46
CA LYS A 43 -8.32 -13.65 12.51
C LYS A 43 -9.30 -13.42 11.36
N LEU A 44 -9.51 -12.16 10.96
CA LEU A 44 -10.30 -11.85 9.76
C LEU A 44 -9.70 -12.52 8.51
N GLY A 45 -8.38 -12.47 8.36
CA GLY A 45 -7.66 -13.17 7.31
C GLY A 45 -7.92 -14.68 7.34
N ASP A 46 -7.81 -15.31 8.52
CA ASP A 46 -8.08 -16.75 8.70
C ASP A 46 -9.50 -17.12 8.25
N ILE A 47 -10.50 -16.31 8.61
CA ILE A 47 -11.90 -16.55 8.24
C ILE A 47 -12.10 -16.38 6.73
N TYR A 48 -11.56 -15.32 6.12
CA TYR A 48 -11.67 -15.13 4.67
C TYR A 48 -10.98 -16.25 3.89
N TYR A 49 -9.86 -16.75 4.40
CA TYR A 49 -9.18 -17.90 3.80
C TYR A 49 -10.03 -19.17 3.87
N GLN A 50 -10.67 -19.43 5.02
CA GLN A 50 -11.62 -20.53 5.16
C GLN A 50 -12.84 -20.37 4.24
N LEU A 51 -13.30 -19.14 4.04
CA LEU A 51 -14.37 -18.79 3.08
C LEU A 51 -13.93 -18.83 1.61
N GLN A 52 -12.72 -19.31 1.31
CA GLN A 52 -12.17 -19.42 -0.06
C GLN A 52 -12.02 -18.07 -0.78
N ASP A 53 -11.85 -16.99 -0.03
CA ASP A 53 -11.51 -15.66 -0.57
C ASP A 53 -10.07 -15.27 -0.19
N PRO A 54 -9.07 -15.80 -0.90
CA PRO A 54 -7.66 -15.58 -0.56
C PRO A 54 -7.20 -14.15 -0.83
N ALA A 55 -7.84 -13.41 -1.75
CA ALA A 55 -7.49 -12.01 -1.99
C ALA A 55 -7.91 -11.14 -0.81
N MET A 56 -9.12 -11.33 -0.28
CA MET A 56 -9.53 -10.65 0.94
C MET A 56 -8.75 -11.11 2.17
N ALA A 57 -8.39 -12.40 2.24
CA ALA A 57 -7.50 -12.88 3.31
C ALA A 57 -6.14 -12.17 3.28
N GLY A 58 -5.54 -12.05 2.09
CA GLY A 58 -4.27 -11.35 1.86
C GLY A 58 -4.30 -9.90 2.35
N ARG A 59 -5.39 -9.17 2.08
CA ARG A 59 -5.58 -7.80 2.58
C ARG A 59 -5.41 -7.69 4.10
N TYR A 60 -5.94 -8.65 4.87
CA TYR A 60 -5.87 -8.58 6.33
C TYR A 60 -4.56 -9.12 6.90
N TRP A 61 -3.93 -10.09 6.23
CA TRP A 61 -2.61 -10.63 6.60
C TRP A 61 -1.44 -9.78 6.11
N TYR A 62 -1.66 -8.79 5.27
CA TYR A 62 -0.62 -7.96 4.66
C TYR A 62 0.38 -7.40 5.68
N LEU A 63 -0.15 -6.93 6.81
CA LEU A 63 0.61 -6.30 7.88
C LEU A 63 1.21 -7.29 8.89
N GLU A 64 0.93 -8.58 8.78
CA GLU A 64 1.55 -9.61 9.63
C GLU A 64 3.07 -9.63 9.40
N GLU A 65 3.85 -9.76 10.46
CA GLU A 65 5.32 -9.81 10.39
C GLU A 65 5.79 -11.20 9.98
N GLU A 66 5.28 -12.24 10.64
CA GLU A 66 5.58 -13.64 10.37
C GLU A 66 4.51 -14.25 9.48
N LYS A 67 4.80 -14.35 8.17
CA LYS A 67 3.88 -14.94 7.19
C LYS A 67 4.20 -16.40 6.93
N THR A 68 3.16 -17.23 6.89
CA THR A 68 3.25 -18.58 6.33
C THR A 68 3.23 -18.52 4.80
N PRO A 69 3.64 -19.59 4.10
CA PRO A 69 3.57 -19.63 2.63
C PRO A 69 2.17 -19.31 2.07
N GLU A 70 1.12 -19.76 2.75
CA GLU A 70 -0.27 -19.49 2.37
C GLU A 70 -0.63 -18.01 2.52
N MET A 71 -0.16 -17.37 3.59
CA MET A 71 -0.36 -15.93 3.81
C MET A 71 0.33 -15.10 2.73
N THR A 72 1.55 -15.50 2.35
CA THR A 72 2.30 -14.84 1.27
C THR A 72 1.55 -14.97 -0.06
N ALA A 73 1.11 -16.17 -0.43
CA ALA A 73 0.34 -16.40 -1.65
C ALA A 73 -0.99 -15.62 -1.67
N ALA A 74 -1.65 -15.48 -0.51
CA ALA A 74 -2.84 -14.65 -0.37
C ALA A 74 -2.53 -13.16 -0.55
N CYS A 75 -1.41 -12.66 -0.01
CA CYS A 75 -0.95 -11.29 -0.21
C CYS A 75 -0.68 -11.00 -1.70
N GLU A 76 0.00 -11.90 -2.41
CA GLU A 76 0.22 -11.75 -3.86
C GLU A 76 -1.10 -11.64 -4.65
N LYS A 77 -2.11 -12.44 -4.27
CA LYS A 77 -3.43 -12.35 -4.90
C LYS A 77 -4.11 -11.00 -4.63
N PHE A 78 -3.96 -10.48 -3.41
CA PHE A 78 -4.43 -9.14 -3.06
C PHE A 78 -3.75 -8.05 -3.89
N GLU A 79 -2.43 -8.12 -4.05
CA GLU A 79 -1.63 -7.17 -4.83
C GLU A 79 -2.03 -7.19 -6.31
N ARG A 80 -2.14 -8.38 -6.90
CA ARG A 80 -2.60 -8.56 -8.29
C ARG A 80 -3.99 -7.99 -8.51
N ALA A 81 -4.90 -8.15 -7.55
CA ALA A 81 -6.26 -7.60 -7.64
C ALA A 81 -6.30 -6.06 -7.64
N HIS A 82 -5.26 -5.39 -7.14
CA HIS A 82 -5.15 -3.93 -7.09
C HIS A 82 -4.15 -3.37 -8.11
N GLY A 83 -3.76 -4.18 -9.11
CA GLY A 83 -2.86 -3.75 -10.18
C GLY A 83 -1.44 -3.44 -9.70
N GLN A 84 -1.03 -3.98 -8.55
CA GLN A 84 0.25 -3.70 -7.88
C GLN A 84 0.48 -2.21 -7.55
N ASP A 85 -0.54 -1.35 -7.66
CA ASP A 85 -0.40 0.07 -7.32
C ASP A 85 -0.46 0.25 -5.79
N PRO A 86 0.65 0.65 -5.14
CA PRO A 86 0.69 0.71 -3.69
C PRO A 86 -0.20 1.82 -3.12
N LYS A 87 -0.56 2.86 -3.87
CA LYS A 87 -1.50 3.89 -3.39
C LYS A 87 -2.90 3.33 -3.19
N TYR A 88 -3.35 2.47 -4.11
CA TYR A 88 -4.65 1.80 -3.97
C TYR A 88 -4.62 0.74 -2.87
N MET A 89 -3.53 -0.01 -2.76
CA MET A 89 -3.35 -0.99 -1.68
C MET A 89 -3.35 -0.33 -0.31
N LEU A 90 -2.65 0.79 -0.14
CA LEU A 90 -2.63 1.58 1.10
C LEU A 90 -4.03 2.08 1.49
N ARG A 91 -4.78 2.61 0.52
CA ARG A 91 -6.18 3.02 0.74
C ARG A 91 -7.06 1.84 1.13
N ALA A 92 -6.88 0.68 0.50
CA ALA A 92 -7.63 -0.53 0.81
C ALA A 92 -7.30 -1.05 2.22
N LEU A 93 -6.06 -0.93 2.69
CA LEU A 93 -5.68 -1.40 4.02
C LEU A 93 -6.30 -0.60 5.17
N LYS A 94 -6.69 0.67 4.93
CA LYS A 94 -7.27 1.61 5.92
C LYS A 94 -6.58 1.53 7.29
N TYR A 95 -5.27 1.29 7.29
CA TYR A 95 -4.47 1.11 8.50
C TYR A 95 -3.82 2.45 8.84
N ASN A 96 -4.08 2.95 10.04
CA ASN A 96 -3.54 4.23 10.52
C ASN A 96 -2.41 4.00 11.55
N GLY A 97 -1.88 2.78 11.64
CA GLY A 97 -0.86 2.39 12.61
C GLY A 97 0.56 2.58 12.10
N ASN A 98 1.50 1.78 12.63
CA ASN A 98 2.95 1.91 12.45
C ASN A 98 3.33 2.24 10.99
N HIS A 99 3.81 3.47 10.76
CA HIS A 99 3.99 4.05 9.44
C HIS A 99 5.10 3.40 8.64
N LYS A 100 6.04 2.68 9.28
CA LYS A 100 7.23 2.15 8.61
C LYS A 100 6.91 1.30 7.38
N LYS A 101 5.97 0.35 7.50
CA LYS A 101 5.58 -0.51 6.37
C LYS A 101 4.73 0.23 5.32
N ILE A 102 4.00 1.26 5.73
CA ILE A 102 3.26 2.14 4.82
C ILE A 102 4.24 3.04 4.04
N ASP A 103 5.27 3.54 4.72
CA ASP A 103 6.32 4.37 4.16
C ASP A 103 7.15 3.57 3.17
N ASP A 104 7.52 2.32 3.49
CA ASP A 104 8.19 1.41 2.55
C ASP A 104 7.36 1.23 1.27
N LEU A 105 6.06 0.92 1.38
CA LEU A 105 5.16 0.83 0.22
C LEU A 105 5.01 2.16 -0.53
N ARG A 106 4.99 3.29 0.18
CA ARG A 106 4.93 4.62 -0.43
C ARG A 106 6.22 4.95 -1.17
N ASN A 107 7.37 4.53 -0.64
CA ASN A 107 8.66 4.74 -1.24
C ASN A 107 8.84 3.82 -2.47
N GLU A 108 8.44 2.56 -2.38
CA GLU A 108 8.36 1.64 -3.52
C GLU A 108 7.43 2.18 -4.63
N ALA A 109 6.27 2.75 -4.27
CA ALA A 109 5.38 3.44 -5.21
C ALA A 109 5.95 4.75 -5.78
N GLY A 110 6.81 5.41 -5.01
CA GLY A 110 7.46 6.67 -5.39
C GLY A 110 8.69 6.44 -6.26
N GLU A 111 9.26 5.24 -6.25
CA GLU A 111 10.42 4.86 -7.06
C GLU A 111 10.08 4.29 -8.44
N GLU A 112 8.80 4.16 -8.79
CA GLU A 112 8.38 3.98 -10.19
C GLU A 112 8.55 5.31 -10.94
N ASN A 113 9.80 5.63 -11.26
CA ASN A 113 10.11 6.67 -12.24
C ASN A 113 9.59 6.19 -13.59
N THR A 114 8.35 6.58 -13.93
CA THR A 114 7.85 6.45 -15.29
C THR A 114 8.90 7.05 -16.24
N PRO A 115 9.40 6.31 -17.25
CA PRO A 115 10.49 6.77 -18.12
C PRO A 115 10.16 8.09 -18.86
N ALA A 116 8.88 8.47 -18.89
CA ALA A 116 8.41 9.75 -19.40
C ALA A 116 8.94 10.96 -18.61
N ASP A 117 9.02 10.90 -17.28
CA ASP A 117 9.45 12.06 -16.46
C ASP A 117 10.93 12.40 -16.69
N TRP A 118 11.76 11.38 -16.89
CA TRP A 118 13.17 11.54 -17.24
C TRP A 118 13.37 12.16 -18.63
N LEU A 119 12.55 11.76 -19.61
CA LEU A 119 12.57 12.34 -20.96
C LEU A 119 12.15 13.82 -20.95
N PHE A 120 11.16 14.20 -20.16
CA PHE A 120 10.74 15.59 -20.00
C PHE A 120 11.82 16.45 -19.33
N LEU A 121 12.51 15.92 -18.32
CA LEU A 121 13.62 16.63 -17.65
C LEU A 121 14.79 16.91 -18.61
N ILE A 122 15.19 15.91 -19.41
CA ILE A 122 16.26 16.09 -20.42
C ILE A 122 15.81 17.06 -21.52
N GLY A 123 14.56 16.95 -21.97
CA GLY A 123 13.99 17.87 -22.95
C GLY A 123 14.00 19.33 -22.47
N CYS A 124 13.60 19.57 -21.22
CA CYS A 124 13.60 20.92 -20.65
C CYS A 124 15.02 21.48 -20.50
N LEU A 125 15.97 20.67 -19.99
CA LEU A 125 17.37 21.07 -19.84
C LEU A 125 18.04 21.41 -21.17
N THR A 126 17.78 20.64 -22.22
CA THR A 126 18.34 20.89 -23.56
C THR A 126 17.81 22.18 -24.18
N VAL A 127 16.51 22.46 -24.04
CA VAL A 127 15.91 23.72 -24.51
C VAL A 127 16.48 24.92 -23.75
N LEU A 128 16.62 24.83 -22.42
CA LEU A 128 17.22 25.91 -21.63
C LEU A 128 18.69 26.14 -22.02
N ALA A 129 19.46 25.09 -22.23
CA ALA A 129 20.84 25.20 -22.70
C ALA A 129 20.93 25.90 -24.06
N LEU A 130 20.07 25.54 -25.02
CA LEU A 130 20.02 26.19 -26.33
C LEU A 130 19.69 27.69 -26.21
N ILE A 131 18.71 28.06 -25.39
CA ILE A 131 18.37 29.48 -25.16
C ILE A 131 19.57 30.25 -24.61
N LEU A 132 20.26 29.68 -23.62
CA LEU A 132 21.46 30.31 -23.04
C LEU A 132 22.59 30.46 -24.05
N THR A 133 22.80 29.47 -24.93
CA THR A 133 23.83 29.58 -25.98
C THR A 133 23.52 30.69 -26.98
N VAL A 134 22.26 30.82 -27.43
CA VAL A 134 21.85 31.87 -28.36
C VAL A 134 21.99 33.25 -27.73
N LEU A 135 21.58 33.40 -26.47
CA LEU A 135 21.74 34.65 -25.73
C LEU A 135 23.22 35.01 -25.55
N GLY A 136 24.07 34.04 -25.21
CA GLY A 136 25.51 34.23 -25.05
C GLY A 136 26.20 34.67 -26.35
N ILE A 137 25.88 34.03 -27.47
CA ILE A 137 26.41 34.40 -28.80
C ILE A 137 25.94 35.81 -29.19
N GLY A 138 24.67 36.14 -28.95
CA GLY A 138 24.13 37.47 -29.23
C GLY A 138 24.87 38.56 -28.44
N ILE A 139 25.08 38.34 -27.14
CA ILE A 139 25.84 39.25 -26.28
C ILE A 139 27.28 39.39 -26.79
N TYR A 140 27.95 38.26 -27.06
CA TYR A 140 29.34 38.28 -27.55
C TYR A 140 29.50 39.07 -28.85
N THR A 141 28.56 38.91 -29.78
CA THR A 141 28.58 39.60 -31.07
C THR A 141 28.42 41.11 -30.89
N ILE A 142 27.55 41.56 -29.98
CA ILE A 142 27.36 42.98 -29.66
C ILE A 142 28.62 43.57 -29.02
N PHE A 143 29.24 42.84 -28.09
CA PHE A 143 30.49 43.28 -27.45
C PHE A 143 31.63 43.46 -28.46
N GLN A 144 31.80 42.53 -29.41
CA GLN A 144 32.78 42.65 -30.50
C GLN A 144 32.51 43.81 -31.46
N TRP A 145 31.28 44.29 -31.54
CA TRP A 145 30.91 45.41 -32.41
C TRP A 145 31.10 46.77 -31.74
N ILE A 146 30.98 46.81 -30.41
CA ILE A 146 31.09 48.02 -29.59
C ILE A 146 32.53 48.31 -29.17
N PHE A 147 33.34 47.27 -28.92
CA PHE A 147 34.74 47.36 -28.50
C PHE A 147 35.68 46.96 -29.63
#